data_AF-K9DP40-F1
#
_entry.id   AF-K9DP40-F1
#
_cell.length_a   1.000
_cell.length_b   1.000
_cell.length_c   1.000
_cell.angle_alpha   90.00
_cell.angle_beta   90.00
_cell.angle_gamma   90.00
#
_symmetry.space_group_name_H-M   'P 1'
#
loop_
_entity.id
_entity.type
_entity.pdbx_description
1 polymer ?
#
loop_
_entity_poly.entity_id
_entity_poly.type
_entity_poly.pdbx_seq_one_letter_code
_entity_poly.pdbx_strand_id
1 'polypeptide(L)'
;MIGKTQIKQQQEAIKYLRDLVLQAEDGDSKQAALDYCDGCLTACKLGLEVLAKQEEAKKAESKDTETTTETKPKKRTTRKKKAEPVEEPTPAPEESIEPEQTQVDDNFDDLL
;
A
#
# COMPACT_ATOMS: atom_id res chain seq x y z
N MET A 1 -8.04 5.23 -5.39
CA MET A 1 -7.85 6.30 -4.37
C MET A 1 -6.85 5.80 -3.34
N ILE A 2 -5.89 6.63 -2.96
CA ILE A 2 -4.99 6.33 -1.85
C ILE A 2 -5.78 6.33 -0.53
N GLY A 3 -5.63 5.27 0.27
CA GLY A 3 -6.30 5.14 1.57
C GLY A 3 -5.45 5.61 2.76
N LYS A 4 -6.08 5.85 3.92
CA LYS A 4 -5.39 6.29 5.15
C LYS A 4 -4.21 5.39 5.53
N THR A 5 -4.37 4.07 5.42
CA THR A 5 -3.31 3.09 5.72
C THR A 5 -2.11 3.23 4.78
N GLN A 6 -2.35 3.45 3.49
CA GLN A 6 -1.28 3.64 2.50
C GLN A 6 -0.50 4.93 2.77
N ILE A 7 -1.18 6.02 3.15
CA ILE A 7 -0.49 7.27 3.51
C ILE A 7 0.38 7.10 4.76
N LYS A 8 -0.09 6.33 5.75
CA LYS A 8 0.72 6.03 6.94
C LYS A 8 1.95 5.19 6.60
N GLN A 9 1.81 4.17 5.75
CA GLN A 9 2.97 3.40 5.26
C GLN A 9 3.95 4.30 4.50
N GLN A 10 3.44 5.23 3.68
CA GLN A 10 4.28 6.22 2.99
C GLN A 10 5.03 7.12 3.98
N GLN A 11 4.39 7.58 5.08
CA GLN A 11 5.09 8.34 6.12
C GLN A 11 6.25 7.56 6.72
N GLU A 12 6.05 6.30 7.10
CA GLU A 12 7.10 5.49 7.70
C GLU A 12 8.25 5.23 6.71
N ALA A 13 7.92 4.97 5.44
CA ALA A 13 8.93 4.83 4.38
C ALA A 13 9.73 6.12 4.15
N ILE A 14 9.08 7.28 4.15
CA ILE A 14 9.77 8.58 3.99
C ILE A 14 10.64 8.89 5.21
N LYS A 15 10.19 8.57 6.43
CA LYS A 15 11.03 8.74 7.64
C LYS A 15 12.31 7.91 7.55
N TYR A 16 12.17 6.64 7.16
CA TYR A 16 13.33 5.78 6.96
C TYR A 16 14.26 6.32 5.87
N LEU A 17 13.72 6.78 4.74
CA LEU A 17 14.52 7.41 3.68
C LEU A 17 15.26 8.65 4.20
N ARG A 18 14.57 9.51 4.97
CA ARG A 18 15.17 10.70 5.58
C ARG A 18 16.32 10.35 6.52
N ASP A 19 16.18 9.28 7.30
CA ASP A 19 17.25 8.80 8.19
C ASP A 19 18.45 8.27 7.41
N LEU A 20 18.23 7.61 6.25
CA LEU A 20 19.31 7.21 5.35
C LEU A 20 20.01 8.43 4.75
N VAL A 21 19.26 9.43 4.30
CA VAL A 21 19.82 10.68 3.76
C VAL A 21 20.61 11.42 4.84
N LEU A 22 20.17 11.38 6.10
CA LEU A 22 20.89 11.98 7.22
C LEU A 22 22.24 11.30 7.48
N GLN A 23 22.30 9.98 7.33
CA GLN A 23 23.50 9.15 7.49
C GLN A 23 24.47 9.26 6.31
N ALA A 24 24.00 9.72 5.14
CA ALA A 24 24.84 9.90 3.97
C ALA A 24 25.90 11.00 4.20
N GLU A 25 27.01 10.90 3.46
CA GLU A 25 28.08 11.89 3.44
C GLU A 25 27.52 13.28 3.07
N ASP A 26 28.02 14.33 3.70
CA ASP A 26 27.59 15.70 3.41
C ASP A 26 28.08 16.11 2.00
N GLY A 27 27.19 15.98 1.02
CA GLY A 27 27.35 16.53 -0.32
C GLY A 27 26.30 17.61 -0.63
N ASP A 28 26.50 18.38 -1.68
CA ASP A 28 25.60 19.49 -2.11
C ASP A 28 24.14 19.05 -2.30
N SER A 29 23.89 17.76 -2.57
CA SER A 29 22.54 17.22 -2.77
C SER A 29 21.84 16.77 -1.48
N LYS A 30 22.55 16.64 -0.35
CA LYS A 30 22.00 16.09 0.90
C LYS A 30 20.89 16.98 1.46
N GLN A 31 21.11 18.29 1.50
CA GLN A 31 20.09 19.22 2.01
C GLN A 31 18.83 19.19 1.14
N ALA A 32 18.97 19.18 -0.19
CA ALA A 32 17.84 19.09 -1.10
C ALA A 32 17.04 17.78 -0.92
N ALA A 33 17.73 16.66 -0.66
CA ALA A 33 17.09 15.39 -0.39
C ALA A 33 16.34 15.37 0.97
N LEU A 34 16.88 16.03 2.00
CA LEU A 34 16.19 16.21 3.28
C LEU A 34 14.94 17.09 3.12
N ASP A 35 15.05 18.19 2.38
CA ASP A 35 13.94 19.10 2.11
C ASP A 35 12.83 18.38 1.32
N TYR A 36 13.20 17.52 0.35
CA TYR A 36 12.25 16.67 -0.36
C TYR A 36 11.51 15.71 0.59
N CYS A 37 12.23 15.06 1.52
CA CYS A 37 11.62 14.19 2.51
C CYS A 37 10.64 14.96 3.42
N ASP A 38 11.03 16.15 3.89
CA ASP A 38 10.20 16.99 4.75
C ASP A 38 8.95 17.52 4.02
N GLY A 39 9.09 17.86 2.74
CA GLY A 39 7.97 18.19 1.85
C GLY A 39 6.99 17.02 1.68
N CYS A 40 7.50 15.81 1.43
CA CYS A 40 6.67 14.62 1.29
C CYS A 40 5.94 14.26 2.59
N LEU A 41 6.59 14.37 3.75
CA LEU A 41 5.95 14.15 5.06
C LEU A 41 4.82 15.15 5.31
N THR A 42 5.01 16.41 4.91
CA THR A 42 4.00 17.46 5.01
C THR A 42 2.80 17.16 4.11
N ALA A 43 3.05 16.73 2.86
CA ALA A 43 2.00 16.29 1.95
C ALA A 43 1.20 15.09 2.50
N CYS A 44 1.86 14.12 3.11
CA CYS A 44 1.19 12.98 3.75
C CYS A 44 0.25 13.42 4.90
N LYS A 45 0.68 14.39 5.73
CA LYS A 45 -0.16 14.93 6.82
C LYS A 45 -1.41 15.61 6.25
N LEU A 46 -1.24 16.44 5.22
CA LEU A 46 -2.36 17.09 4.54
C LEU A 46 -3.32 16.07 3.91
N GLY A 47 -2.79 15.03 3.27
CA GLY A 47 -3.58 13.95 2.70
C GLY A 47 -4.46 13.25 3.75
N LEU A 48 -3.92 12.96 4.94
CA LEU A 48 -4.69 12.39 6.04
C LEU A 48 -5.80 13.31 6.54
N GLU A 49 -5.53 14.62 6.64
CA GLU A 49 -6.52 15.62 7.04
C GLU A 49 -7.67 15.71 6.03
N VAL A 50 -7.37 15.73 4.73
CA VAL A 50 -8.38 15.74 3.66
C VAL A 50 -9.23 14.48 3.71
N LEU A 51 -8.62 13.31 3.91
CA LEU A 51 -9.34 12.04 4.07
C LEU A 51 -10.23 12.01 5.32
N ALA A 52 -9.81 12.65 6.42
CA ALA A 52 -10.64 12.79 7.61
C ALA A 52 -11.87 13.66 7.32
N LYS A 53 -11.67 14.84 6.72
CA LYS A 53 -12.76 15.76 6.35
C LYS A 53 -13.76 15.11 5.38
N GLN A 54 -13.30 14.32 4.42
CA GLN A 54 -14.19 13.59 3.51
C GLN A 54 -15.01 12.50 4.22
N GLU A 55 -14.43 11.83 5.22
CA GLU A 55 -15.17 10.84 6.02
C GLU A 55 -16.23 11.52 6.91
N GLU A 56 -15.91 12.67 7.50
CA GLU A 56 -16.85 13.49 8.27
C GLU A 56 -17.99 14.03 7.40
N ALA A 57 -17.69 14.54 6.21
CA ALA A 57 -18.69 15.02 5.26
C ALA A 57 -19.69 13.91 4.87
N LYS A 58 -19.21 12.70 4.59
CA LYS A 58 -20.09 11.55 4.28
C LYS A 58 -20.97 11.14 5.47
N LYS A 59 -20.48 11.27 6.71
CA LYS A 59 -21.28 11.00 7.92
C LYS A 59 -22.31 12.11 8.19
N ALA A 60 -22.01 13.35 7.86
CA ALA A 60 -22.95 14.46 7.98
C ALA A 60 -24.12 14.31 7.00
N GLU A 61 -23.86 13.90 5.76
CA GLU A 61 -24.90 13.68 4.74
C GLU A 61 -25.79 12.46 5.05
N SER A 62 -25.26 11.45 5.77
CA SER A 62 -26.03 10.27 6.18
C SER A 62 -27.02 10.54 7.34
N LYS A 63 -26.81 11.61 8.14
CA LYS A 63 -27.71 11.94 9.25
C LYS A 63 -28.98 12.69 8.81
N ASP A 64 -28.96 13.33 7.64
CA ASP A 64 -30.11 14.08 7.14
C ASP A 64 -31.14 13.17 6.44
N THR A 65 -30.80 11.91 6.17
CA THR A 65 -31.68 10.94 5.49
C THR A 65 -32.34 9.91 6.42
N GLU A 66 -32.05 9.89 7.72
CA GLU A 66 -32.60 8.88 8.66
C GLU A 66 -33.90 9.31 9.39
N THR A 67 -34.66 10.27 8.84
CA THR A 67 -36.02 10.60 9.32
C THR A 67 -37.09 10.52 8.23
N THR A 68 -36.98 9.60 7.27
CA THR A 68 -38.13 9.24 6.45
C THR A 68 -38.11 7.75 6.09
N THR A 69 -39.18 7.06 6.48
CA THR A 69 -39.70 5.75 6.03
C THR A 69 -39.19 4.46 6.68
N GLU A 70 -39.82 4.18 7.84
CA GLU A 70 -40.51 2.93 8.12
C GLU A 70 -41.06 2.22 6.84
N THR A 71 -40.61 0.99 6.55
CA THR A 71 -41.49 -0.18 6.28
C THR A 71 -40.70 -1.47 5.98
N LYS A 72 -40.81 -2.42 6.91
CA LYS A 72 -40.50 -3.85 6.74
C LYS A 72 -41.70 -4.53 6.05
N PRO A 73 -41.53 -5.51 5.14
CA PRO A 73 -41.67 -6.91 5.58
C PRO A 73 -40.75 -7.95 4.92
N LYS A 74 -40.30 -8.86 5.80
CA LYS A 74 -39.87 -10.26 5.61
C LYS A 74 -40.21 -10.91 4.26
N LYS A 75 -39.22 -11.51 3.61
CA LYS A 75 -39.39 -12.84 2.98
C LYS A 75 -38.14 -13.70 3.12
N ARG A 76 -38.40 -14.99 3.21
CA ARG A 76 -37.70 -16.07 3.91
C ARG A 76 -37.48 -17.20 2.91
N THR A 77 -36.27 -17.75 2.77
CA THR A 77 -36.03 -19.18 2.43
C THR A 77 -34.52 -19.49 2.38
N THR A 78 -33.89 -20.08 3.41
CA THR A 78 -33.62 -21.54 3.58
C THR A 78 -33.15 -22.33 2.35
N ARG A 79 -31.86 -22.71 2.31
CA ARG A 79 -31.31 -24.04 1.92
C ARG A 79 -29.84 -24.09 2.38
N LYS A 80 -29.56 -24.68 3.56
CA LYS A 80 -29.16 -26.09 3.79
C LYS A 80 -27.94 -26.57 2.96
N LYS A 81 -26.80 -26.56 3.65
CA LYS A 81 -25.98 -27.74 4.02
C LYS A 81 -25.02 -28.31 2.95
N LYS A 82 -23.81 -28.64 3.45
CA LYS A 82 -22.86 -29.69 3.00
C LYS A 82 -21.87 -29.21 1.92
N ALA A 83 -20.54 -29.33 2.02
CA ALA A 83 -19.62 -29.95 2.98
C ALA A 83 -18.17 -29.54 2.61
N GLU A 84 -17.35 -29.16 3.58
CA GLU A 84 -15.92 -29.55 3.62
C GLU A 84 -15.87 -31.08 3.81
N PRO A 85 -14.83 -31.85 3.41
CA PRO A 85 -13.40 -31.48 3.51
C PRO A 85 -12.45 -32.09 2.43
N VAL A 86 -11.19 -31.60 2.41
CA VAL A 86 -9.91 -32.36 2.29
C VAL A 86 -9.70 -33.37 1.15
N GLU A 87 -8.69 -33.14 0.28
CA GLU A 87 -7.51 -34.03 0.10
C GLU A 87 -6.53 -33.45 -0.95
N GLU A 88 -5.33 -33.06 -0.51
CA GLU A 88 -4.11 -33.09 -1.33
C GLU A 88 -3.72 -34.55 -1.58
N PRO A 89 -3.12 -34.89 -2.73
CA PRO A 89 -1.66 -35.02 -2.70
C PRO A 89 -0.95 -34.46 -3.94
N THR A 90 0.15 -33.77 -3.66
CA THR A 90 1.34 -33.61 -4.51
C THR A 90 1.66 -34.83 -5.39
N PRO A 91 2.22 -34.58 -6.57
CA PRO A 91 3.46 -35.26 -6.93
C PRO A 91 4.58 -34.22 -7.14
N ALA A 92 5.59 -34.27 -6.27
CA ALA A 92 6.97 -33.92 -6.61
C ALA A 92 7.57 -35.05 -7.49
N PRO A 93 8.81 -34.98 -7.98
CA PRO A 93 9.64 -33.85 -8.43
C PRO A 93 10.07 -34.05 -9.91
N GLU A 94 10.14 -33.00 -10.73
CA GLU A 94 10.90 -33.08 -11.98
C GLU A 94 12.14 -32.21 -11.88
N GLU A 95 13.22 -32.90 -11.52
CA GLU A 95 14.60 -32.46 -11.57
C GLU A 95 15.04 -32.47 -13.04
N SER A 96 15.29 -31.30 -13.63
CA SER A 96 16.01 -31.23 -14.90
C SER A 96 16.72 -29.89 -15.12
N ILE A 97 18.04 -29.98 -14.91
CA ILE A 97 19.11 -29.40 -15.74
C ILE A 97 19.37 -27.90 -15.61
N GLU A 98 20.33 -27.60 -14.74
CA GLU A 98 21.26 -26.47 -14.80
C GLU A 98 22.01 -26.44 -16.16
N PRO A 99 22.26 -25.25 -16.72
CA PRO A 99 23.65 -24.96 -17.08
C PRO A 99 24.11 -23.58 -16.59
N GLU A 100 25.12 -23.63 -15.73
CA GLU A 100 26.39 -22.90 -15.78
C GLU A 100 26.46 -21.60 -16.63
N GLN A 101 26.73 -20.50 -15.94
CA GLN A 101 27.58 -19.36 -16.33
C GLN A 101 27.35 -18.69 -17.70
N THR A 102 26.66 -17.53 -17.68
CA THR A 102 26.95 -16.44 -18.63
C THR A 102 27.63 -15.30 -17.89
N GLN A 103 28.96 -15.41 -17.91
CA GLN A 103 29.98 -14.38 -17.92
C GLN A 103 29.49 -12.92 -17.89
N VAL A 104 29.90 -12.24 -16.81
CA VAL A 104 30.15 -10.80 -16.77
C VAL A 104 31.17 -10.45 -17.88
N ASP A 105 30.80 -9.57 -18.80
CA ASP A 105 31.77 -8.86 -19.62
C ASP A 105 31.38 -7.37 -19.61
N ASP A 106 32.23 -6.63 -18.91
CA ASP A 106 32.40 -5.19 -18.91
C ASP A 106 32.08 -4.53 -20.26
N ASN A 107 30.99 -3.77 -20.33
CA ASN A 107 30.89 -2.66 -21.29
C ASN A 107 30.24 -1.44 -20.62
N PHE A 108 30.88 -0.96 -19.55
CA PHE A 108 30.59 0.31 -18.91
C PHE A 108 31.51 1.44 -19.42
N ASP A 109 32.16 1.27 -20.58
CA ASP A 109 33.12 2.25 -21.13
C ASP A 109 32.60 3.04 -22.35
N ASP A 110 31.35 2.82 -22.79
CA ASP A 110 30.78 3.48 -23.99
C ASP A 110 29.74 4.58 -23.66
N LEU A 111 29.79 5.15 -22.45
CA LEU A 111 28.86 6.19 -21.99
C LEU A 111 29.57 7.39 -21.35
N LEU A 112 30.72 7.78 -21.91
CA LEU A 112 31.35 9.10 -21.69
C LEU A 112 31.30 9.96 -22.97
#